data_AF-A0A432TXN8-F1
#
_entry.id   AF-A0A432TXN8-F1
#
_cell.length_a   1.000
_cell.length_b   1.000
_cell.length_c   1.000
_cell.angle_alpha   90.00
_cell.angle_beta   90.00
_cell.angle_gamma   90.00
#
_symmetry.space_group_name_H-M   'P 1'
#
loop_
_entity.id
_entity.type
_entity.pdbx_description
1 polymer ?
#
loop_
_entity_poly.entity_id
_entity_poly.type
_entity_poly.pdbx_seq_one_letter_code
_entity_poly.pdbx_strand_id
1 'polypeptide(L)'
;IMYQESRFASDAKPPREKLFGVIPWLRSTTAYGFAQVKDETWDWYQLKTGNKSADRDDFDDAADFVGWYIDRSEALSGIKKTDAYHQYLAYHEGHNGFNKKTYEAKLWLTSVARGVASNARKYRQQLDQCRSELDRNSIWRLF
;
A
#
# COMPACT_ATOMS: atom_id res chain seq x y z
N ILE A 1 1.43 -4.72 -1.94
CA ILE A 1 1.21 -3.78 -0.83
C ILE A 1 -0.22 -3.93 -0.31
N MET A 2 -1.24 -3.59 -1.10
CA MET A 2 -2.65 -3.66 -0.68
C MET A 2 -3.09 -4.95 0.05
N TYR A 3 -2.78 -6.14 -0.47
CA TYR A 3 -3.10 -7.40 0.23
C TYR A 3 -2.50 -7.50 1.64
N GLN A 4 -1.29 -6.96 1.85
CA GLN A 4 -0.65 -6.98 3.16
C GLN A 4 -1.29 -5.96 4.11
N GLU A 5 -1.72 -4.82 3.60
CA GLU A 5 -2.34 -3.75 4.37
C GLU A 5 -3.76 -4.12 4.82
N SER A 6 -4.61 -4.52 3.90
CA SER A 6 -6.05 -4.68 4.16
C SER A 6 -6.58 -6.09 3.91
N ARG A 7 -5.77 -6.99 3.35
CA ARG A 7 -6.26 -8.27 2.77
C ARG A 7 -7.34 -8.05 1.71
N PHE A 8 -7.35 -6.88 1.07
CA PHE A 8 -8.42 -6.44 0.17
C PHE A 8 -9.78 -6.24 0.85
N ALA A 9 -9.80 -5.88 2.14
CA ALA A 9 -11.02 -5.40 2.79
C ALA A 9 -11.14 -3.88 2.64
N SER A 10 -12.24 -3.41 2.04
CA SER A 10 -12.50 -1.98 1.80
C SER A 10 -12.67 -1.19 3.09
N ASP A 11 -13.26 -1.78 4.13
CA ASP A 11 -13.52 -1.13 5.42
C ASP A 11 -12.46 -1.47 6.48
N ALA A 12 -11.29 -1.97 6.06
CA ALA A 12 -10.21 -2.34 6.94
C ALA A 12 -9.88 -1.18 7.89
N LYS A 13 -9.85 -1.48 9.19
CA LYS A 13 -9.51 -0.53 10.24
C LYS A 13 -8.49 -1.16 11.17
N PRO A 14 -7.51 -0.40 11.66
CA PRO A 14 -6.56 -0.90 12.63
C PRO A 14 -7.31 -1.36 13.89
N PRO A 15 -6.80 -2.40 14.57
CA PRO A 15 -7.39 -2.86 15.82
C PRO A 15 -7.46 -1.69 16.81
N ARG A 16 -8.59 -1.58 17.51
CA ARG A 16 -8.73 -0.60 18.60
C ARG A 16 -7.72 -0.94 19.69
N GLU A 17 -7.00 0.06 20.20
CA GLU A 17 -6.27 -0.12 21.45
C GLU A 17 -7.24 -0.42 22.58
N LYS A 18 -6.80 -1.17 23.58
CA LYS A 18 -7.63 -1.49 24.75
C LYS A 18 -7.15 -0.67 25.95
N LEU A 19 -8.02 0.14 26.53
CA LEU A 19 -7.80 0.75 27.83
C LEU A 19 -7.89 -0.34 28.91
N PHE A 20 -6.85 -0.46 29.75
CA PHE A 20 -6.68 -1.52 30.75
C PHE A 20 -6.77 -2.97 30.22
N GLY A 21 -6.48 -3.20 28.92
CA GLY A 21 -6.51 -4.54 28.32
C GLY A 21 -7.91 -5.12 28.04
N VAL A 22 -9.00 -4.42 28.41
CA VAL A 22 -10.38 -4.91 28.28
C VAL A 22 -11.36 -3.92 27.65
N ILE A 23 -11.18 -2.60 27.81
CA ILE A 23 -12.11 -1.58 27.29
C ILE A 23 -11.66 -1.14 25.90
N PRO A 24 -12.44 -1.34 24.81
CA PRO A 24 -12.08 -0.83 23.49
C PRO A 24 -11.95 0.70 23.52
N TRP A 25 -10.77 1.23 23.16
CA TRP A 25 -10.47 2.66 23.13
C TRP A 25 -10.46 3.22 21.70
N LEU A 26 -10.03 4.49 21.54
CA LEU A 26 -9.85 5.13 20.24
C LEU A 26 -8.81 4.36 19.40
N ARG A 27 -8.94 4.45 18.08
CA ARG A 27 -7.89 3.94 17.19
C ARG A 27 -6.71 4.89 17.26
N SER A 28 -5.52 4.34 17.47
CA SER A 28 -4.27 5.11 17.59
C SER A 28 -3.82 5.75 16.29
N THR A 29 -4.41 5.31 15.17
CA THR A 29 -4.10 5.82 13.84
C THR A 29 -5.39 6.05 13.06
N THR A 30 -5.33 7.01 12.14
CA THR A 30 -6.37 7.33 11.16
C THR A 30 -6.30 6.43 9.93
N ALA A 31 -5.49 5.37 9.96
CA ALA A 31 -5.38 4.42 8.86
C ALA A 31 -6.73 3.78 8.56
N TYR A 32 -7.13 3.76 7.28
CA TYR A 32 -8.41 3.23 6.83
C TYR A 32 -8.31 2.77 5.38
N GLY A 33 -9.29 1.98 4.94
CA GLY A 33 -9.44 1.64 3.54
C GLY A 33 -8.54 0.50 3.08
N PHE A 34 -8.57 0.24 1.77
CA PHE A 34 -7.71 -0.75 1.13
C PHE A 34 -6.22 -0.47 1.33
N ALA A 35 -5.85 0.80 1.36
CA ALA A 35 -4.46 1.27 1.47
C ALA A 35 -3.93 1.33 2.91
N GLN A 36 -4.80 1.32 3.94
CA GLN A 36 -4.42 1.54 5.36
C GLN A 36 -3.52 2.77 5.57
N VAL A 37 -3.77 3.85 4.83
CA VAL A 37 -3.00 5.09 4.96
C VAL A 37 -3.71 6.11 5.82
N LYS A 38 -2.89 6.89 6.54
CA LYS A 38 -3.36 7.99 7.40
C LYS A 38 -3.95 9.12 6.58
N ASP A 39 -4.83 9.88 7.21
CA ASP A 39 -5.50 11.04 6.62
C ASP A 39 -4.49 12.02 5.99
N GLU A 40 -3.40 12.35 6.70
CA GLU A 40 -2.43 13.33 6.21
C GLU A 40 -1.69 12.85 4.95
N THR A 41 -1.45 11.54 4.83
CA THR A 41 -0.82 10.95 3.65
C THR A 41 -1.80 10.90 2.48
N TRP A 42 -3.08 10.63 2.75
CA TRP A 42 -4.13 10.63 1.74
C TRP A 42 -4.38 12.04 1.19
N ASP A 43 -4.50 13.03 2.07
CA ASP A 43 -4.65 14.44 1.69
C ASP A 43 -3.47 14.91 0.84
N TRP A 44 -2.26 14.47 1.18
CA TRP A 44 -1.08 14.76 0.38
C TRP A 44 -1.17 14.16 -1.03
N TYR A 45 -1.66 12.93 -1.17
CA TYR A 45 -1.94 12.33 -2.47
C TYR A 45 -2.97 13.13 -3.26
N GLN A 46 -4.15 13.39 -2.68
CA GLN A 46 -5.23 14.13 -3.35
C GLN A 46 -4.76 15.52 -3.81
N LEU A 47 -3.96 16.20 -2.98
CA LEU A 47 -3.36 17.49 -3.33
C LEU A 47 -2.38 17.38 -4.50
N LYS A 48 -1.54 16.34 -4.53
CA LYS A 48 -0.49 16.17 -5.54
C LYS A 48 -1.00 15.63 -6.86
N THR A 49 -2.09 14.89 -6.88
CA THR A 49 -2.73 14.37 -8.10
C THR A 49 -3.86 15.27 -8.60
N GLY A 50 -4.40 16.13 -7.72
CA GLY A 50 -5.60 16.91 -8.00
C GLY A 50 -6.90 16.10 -7.86
N ASN A 51 -6.81 14.82 -7.49
CA ASN A 51 -7.96 13.92 -7.33
C ASN A 51 -8.67 14.16 -5.99
N LYS A 52 -9.40 15.28 -5.88
CA LYS A 52 -10.11 15.68 -4.66
C LYS A 52 -11.27 14.75 -4.27
N SER A 53 -11.76 13.96 -5.22
CA SER A 53 -12.87 13.01 -5.02
C SER A 53 -12.40 11.60 -4.66
N ALA A 54 -11.08 11.35 -4.62
CA ALA A 54 -10.56 10.02 -4.36
C ALA A 54 -11.01 9.49 -2.99
N ASP A 55 -11.52 8.27 -2.96
CA ASP A 55 -11.90 7.59 -1.73
C ASP A 55 -10.99 6.38 -1.45
N ARG A 56 -10.44 6.30 -0.24
CA ARG A 56 -9.49 5.24 0.14
C ARG A 56 -10.15 3.88 0.40
N ASP A 57 -11.48 3.84 0.50
CA ASP A 57 -12.24 2.60 0.51
C ASP A 57 -12.78 2.19 -0.87
N ASP A 58 -12.55 3.01 -1.90
CA ASP A 58 -12.64 2.58 -3.30
C ASP A 58 -11.34 1.87 -3.72
N PHE A 59 -11.50 0.76 -4.44
CA PHE A 59 -10.35 -0.08 -4.80
C PHE A 59 -9.46 0.60 -5.85
N ASP A 60 -10.06 1.27 -6.83
CA ASP A 60 -9.35 1.86 -7.95
C ASP A 60 -8.55 3.08 -7.48
N ASP A 61 -9.16 3.94 -6.65
CA ASP A 61 -8.47 5.06 -6.02
C ASP A 61 -7.34 4.60 -5.08
N ALA A 62 -7.57 3.53 -4.29
CA ALA A 62 -6.52 2.98 -3.45
C ALA A 62 -5.38 2.34 -4.25
N ALA A 63 -5.68 1.74 -5.41
CA ALA A 63 -4.68 1.18 -6.31
C ALA A 63 -3.85 2.29 -6.98
N ASP A 64 -4.50 3.36 -7.44
CA ASP A 64 -3.84 4.55 -7.98
C ASP A 64 -2.93 5.20 -6.94
N PHE A 65 -3.42 5.37 -5.70
CA PHE A 65 -2.61 5.85 -4.59
C PHE A 65 -1.33 5.01 -4.39
N VAL A 66 -1.45 3.67 -4.39
CA VAL A 66 -0.30 2.77 -4.23
C VAL A 66 0.68 2.95 -5.40
N GLY A 67 0.19 3.05 -6.64
CA GLY A 67 1.00 3.32 -7.82
C GLY A 67 1.73 4.66 -7.74
N TRP A 68 1.01 5.72 -7.40
CA TRP A 68 1.57 7.05 -7.16
C TRP A 68 2.65 7.03 -6.07
N TYR A 69 2.42 6.33 -4.96
CA TYR A 69 3.40 6.25 -3.87
C TYR A 69 4.66 5.49 -4.31
N ILE A 70 4.52 4.42 -5.11
CA ILE A 70 5.65 3.70 -5.72
C ILE A 70 6.46 4.64 -6.63
N ASP A 71 5.80 5.50 -7.40
CA ASP A 71 6.46 6.50 -8.23
C ASP A 71 7.22 7.54 -7.39
N ARG A 72 6.66 7.97 -6.25
CA ARG A 72 7.36 8.82 -5.30
C ARG A 72 8.55 8.11 -4.67
N SER A 73 8.44 6.82 -4.36
CA SER A 73 9.56 6.01 -3.84
C SER A 73 10.71 5.89 -4.81
N GLU A 74 10.43 5.77 -6.11
CA GLU A 74 11.47 5.80 -7.13
C GLU A 74 12.17 7.16 -7.17
N ALA A 75 11.40 8.26 -7.21
CA ALA A 75 11.94 9.61 -7.31
C ALA A 75 12.69 10.08 -6.05
N LEU A 76 12.21 9.73 -4.86
CA LEU A 76 12.73 10.24 -3.57
C LEU A 76 13.72 9.30 -2.87
N SER A 77 13.67 8.02 -3.19
CA SER A 77 14.45 6.98 -2.51
C SER A 77 15.22 6.07 -3.47
N GLY A 78 15.12 6.29 -4.79
CA GLY A 78 15.83 5.49 -5.80
C GLY A 78 15.37 4.03 -5.89
N ILE A 79 14.18 3.73 -5.35
CA ILE A 79 13.66 2.37 -5.29
C ILE A 79 13.01 2.04 -6.62
N LYS A 80 13.53 1.03 -7.33
CA LYS A 80 12.90 0.56 -8.57
C LYS A 80 11.44 0.19 -8.33
N LYS A 81 10.54 0.56 -9.25
CA LYS A 81 9.10 0.21 -9.13
C LYS A 81 8.86 -1.30 -8.96
N THR A 82 9.73 -2.13 -9.53
CA THR A 82 9.66 -3.60 -9.46
C THR A 82 10.23 -4.21 -8.18
N ASP A 83 10.87 -3.41 -7.33
CA ASP A 83 11.44 -3.87 -6.07
C ASP A 83 10.40 -3.85 -4.93
N ALA A 84 9.49 -4.82 -4.97
CA ALA A 84 8.38 -4.90 -4.01
C ALA A 84 8.83 -4.95 -2.53
N TYR A 85 10.05 -5.45 -2.26
CA TYR A 85 10.59 -5.51 -0.90
C TYR A 85 10.87 -4.11 -0.37
N HIS A 86 11.69 -3.33 -1.08
CA HIS A 86 12.05 -1.98 -0.66
C HIS A 86 10.87 -1.01 -0.80
N GLN A 87 10.00 -1.21 -1.80
CA GLN A 87 8.77 -0.43 -1.94
C GLN A 87 7.88 -0.55 -0.70
N TYR A 88 7.72 -1.75 -0.16
CA TYR A 88 6.94 -1.95 1.08
C TYR A 88 7.61 -1.33 2.31
N LEU A 89 8.94 -1.41 2.42
CA LEU A 89 9.66 -0.75 3.51
C LEU A 89 9.47 0.78 3.48
N ALA A 90 9.53 1.40 2.30
CA ALA A 90 9.28 2.83 2.13
C ALA A 90 7.81 3.22 2.35
N TYR A 91 6.88 2.33 1.99
CA TYR A 91 5.46 2.50 2.28
C TYR A 91 5.18 2.54 3.78
N HIS A 92 5.81 1.64 4.54
CA HIS A 92 5.62 1.54 5.98
C HIS A 92 6.36 2.62 6.78
N GLU A 93 7.62 2.89 6.46
CA GLU A 93 8.46 3.82 7.22
C GLU A 93 8.32 5.29 6.77
N GLY A 94 7.71 5.53 5.61
CA GLY A 94 7.86 6.78 4.87
C GLY A 94 9.23 6.89 4.18
N HIS A 95 9.33 7.72 3.13
CA HIS A 95 10.57 7.88 2.36
C HIS A 95 11.76 8.32 3.21
N ASN A 96 11.55 9.27 4.15
CA ASN A 96 12.61 9.74 5.04
C ASN A 96 13.08 8.65 6.02
N GLY A 97 12.16 7.86 6.59
CA GLY A 97 12.51 6.74 7.47
C GLY A 97 13.26 5.65 6.72
N PHE A 98 12.80 5.32 5.52
CA PHE A 98 13.49 4.39 4.62
C PHE A 98 14.90 4.85 4.26
N ASN A 99 15.07 6.11 3.86
CA ASN A 99 16.39 6.67 3.51
C ASN A 99 17.34 6.67 4.72
N LYS A 100 16.80 6.83 5.93
CA LYS A 100 17.53 6.69 7.21
C LYS A 100 17.67 5.23 7.68
N LYS A 101 17.16 4.27 6.92
CA LYS A 101 17.20 2.82 7.22
C LYS A 101 16.61 2.44 8.57
N THR A 102 15.58 3.15 9.03
CA THR A 102 14.94 2.88 10.34
C THR A 102 14.33 1.49 10.44
N TYR A 103 14.06 0.83 9.31
CA TYR A 103 13.59 -0.55 9.24
C TYR A 103 14.62 -1.58 9.71
N GLU A 104 15.93 -1.27 9.72
CA GLU A 104 16.97 -2.23 10.12
C GLU A 104 16.82 -2.67 11.58
N ALA A 105 16.31 -1.78 12.44
CA ALA A 105 15.99 -2.09 13.83
C ALA A 105 14.69 -2.89 14.01
N LYS A 106 13.89 -3.08 12.94
CA LYS A 106 12.57 -3.72 12.97
C LYS A 106 12.60 -5.04 12.21
N LEU A 107 13.19 -6.08 12.82
CA LEU A 107 13.31 -7.40 12.18
C LEU A 107 11.96 -7.95 11.69
N TRP A 108 10.90 -7.74 12.46
CA TRP A 108 9.54 -8.12 12.08
C TRP A 108 9.10 -7.48 10.75
N LEU A 109 9.44 -6.20 10.53
CA LEU A 109 9.07 -5.45 9.33
C LEU A 109 9.81 -5.98 8.10
N THR A 110 11.11 -6.28 8.23
CA THR A 110 11.86 -6.91 7.14
C THR A 110 11.30 -8.28 6.78
N SER A 111 10.80 -9.04 7.76
CA SER A 111 10.12 -10.32 7.51
C SER A 111 8.82 -10.13 6.71
N VAL A 112 7.98 -9.17 7.11
CA VAL A 112 6.74 -8.85 6.37
C VAL A 112 7.06 -8.39 4.94
N ALA A 113 8.07 -7.54 4.75
CA ALA A 113 8.51 -7.08 3.43
C ALA A 113 8.92 -8.24 2.52
N ARG A 114 9.58 -9.28 3.05
CA ARG A 114 9.89 -10.52 2.28
C ARG A 114 8.61 -11.23 1.85
N GLY A 115 7.60 -11.30 2.72
CA GLY A 115 6.28 -11.84 2.40
C GLY A 115 5.60 -11.06 1.26
N VAL A 116 5.66 -9.73 1.30
CA VAL A 116 5.13 -8.86 0.24
C VAL A 116 5.84 -9.10 -1.09
N ALA A 117 7.17 -9.21 -1.07
CA ALA A 117 7.93 -9.54 -2.27
C ALA A 117 7.58 -10.92 -2.85
N SER A 118 7.29 -11.90 -1.98
CA SER A 118 6.82 -13.22 -2.40
C SER A 118 5.44 -13.15 -3.08
N ASN A 119 4.50 -12.42 -2.48
CA ASN A 119 3.19 -12.20 -3.07
C ASN A 119 3.27 -11.46 -4.41
N ALA A 120 4.14 -10.46 -4.54
CA ALA A 120 4.35 -9.75 -5.80
C ALA A 120 4.82 -10.70 -6.92
N ARG A 121 5.75 -11.63 -6.63
CA ARG A 121 6.17 -12.65 -7.60
C ARG A 121 5.03 -13.58 -7.98
N LYS A 122 4.23 -14.02 -7.01
CA LYS A 122 3.05 -14.87 -7.24
C LYS A 122 2.03 -14.17 -8.15
N TYR A 123 1.66 -12.92 -7.84
CA TYR A 123 0.70 -12.17 -8.64
C TYR A 123 1.22 -11.90 -10.06
N ARG A 124 2.52 -11.63 -10.21
CA ARG A 124 3.12 -11.51 -11.55
C ARG A 124 3.00 -12.80 -12.36
N GLN A 125 3.31 -13.95 -11.77
CA GLN A 125 3.16 -15.25 -12.45
C GLN A 125 1.71 -15.52 -12.86
N GLN A 126 0.75 -15.22 -11.98
CA GLN A 126 -0.68 -15.38 -12.28
C GLN A 126 -1.11 -14.44 -13.42
N LEU A 127 -0.66 -13.18 -13.38
CA LEU A 127 -0.93 -12.23 -14.45
C LEU A 127 -0.35 -12.70 -15.77
N ASP A 128 0.91 -13.14 -15.81
CA ASP A 128 1.56 -13.63 -17.02
C ASP A 128 0.83 -14.82 -17.64
N GLN A 129 0.21 -15.69 -16.82
CA GLN A 129 -0.60 -16.82 -17.27
C GLN A 129 -1.96 -16.40 -17.84
N CYS A 130 -2.66 -15.47 -17.19
CA CYS A 130 -4.02 -15.08 -17.56
C CYS A 130 -4.09 -13.86 -18.51
N ARG A 131 -2.97 -13.18 -18.78
CA ARG A 131 -2.94 -11.92 -19.53
C ARG A 131 -3.60 -12.03 -20.90
N SER A 132 -3.33 -13.11 -21.62
CA SER A 132 -3.89 -13.31 -22.96
C SER A 132 -5.42 -13.47 -22.96
N GLU A 133 -6.01 -13.93 -21.85
CA GLU A 133 -7.46 -14.07 -21.67
C GLU A 133 -8.09 -12.73 -21.27
N LEU A 134 -7.44 -12.00 -20.35
CA LEU A 134 -7.88 -10.66 -19.93
C LEU A 134 -7.86 -9.66 -21.10
N ASP A 135 -6.81 -9.70 -21.93
CA ASP A 135 -6.63 -8.80 -23.07
C ASP A 135 -7.61 -9.07 -24.22
N ARG A 136 -8.32 -10.22 -24.23
CA ARG A 136 -9.35 -10.57 -25.22
C ARG A 136 -10.72 -10.02 -24.85
N ASN A 137 -11.02 -9.86 -23.57
CA ASN A 137 -12.24 -9.20 -23.09
C ASN A 137 -12.02 -7.67 -23.14
N SER A 138 -12.13 -7.13 -24.36
CA SER A 138 -11.82 -5.77 -24.82
C SER A 138 -12.72 -4.66 -24.24
N ILE A 139 -12.93 -4.60 -22.93
CA ILE A 139 -13.34 -3.38 -22.23
C ILE A 139 -12.11 -2.68 -21.62
N TRP A 140 -11.05 -3.42 -21.29
CA TRP A 140 -9.83 -2.91 -20.65
C TRP A 140 -8.79 -2.31 -21.60
N ARG A 141 -9.04 -2.29 -22.92
CA ARG A 141 -8.13 -1.69 -23.91
C ARG A 141 -8.37 -0.19 -24.12
N LEU A 142 -9.41 0.36 -23.51
CA LEU A 142 -9.84 1.76 -23.67
C LEU A 142 -9.48 2.64 -22.45
N PHE A 143 -8.92 2.04 -21.41
CA PHE A 143 -8.39 2.68 -20.20
C PHE A 143 -6.90 2.30 -20.08
#